data_AF-G3IJP7-F1
#
_entry.id   AF-G3IJP7-F1
#
_cell.length_a   1.000
_cell.length_b   1.000
_cell.length_c   1.000
_cell.angle_alpha   90.00
_cell.angle_beta   90.00
_cell.angle_gamma   90.00
#
_symmetry.space_group_name_H-M   'P 1'
#
loop_
_entity.id
_entity.type
_entity.pdbx_description
1 polymer ?
#
loop_
_entity_poly.entity_id
_entity_poly.type
_entity_poly.pdbx_seq_one_letter_code
_entity_poly.pdbx_strand_id
1 'polypeptide(L)'
;MCQWTTYIPEVVGICWSSGPGAGPLLHPGIYICAEDVYVQLEMRCGRELPGQGLSPGCYDTYAADIDCQWIDITDVQPGNYILKVSVNPSYLVPESDYSNNVVRCDIRYTGHHAYASGCTISP
;
A
#
# COMPACT_ATOMS: atom_id res chain seq x y z
N MET A 1 -18.67 -2.07 -14.83
CA MET A 1 -17.67 -2.98 -14.24
C MET A 1 -16.66 -2.09 -13.52
N CYS A 2 -16.26 -2.43 -12.31
CA CYS A 2 -15.36 -1.59 -11.49
C CYS A 2 -13.92 -1.71 -12.02
N GLN A 3 -13.04 -0.75 -11.74
CA GLN A 3 -11.61 -0.87 -12.04
C GLN A 3 -10.82 -0.16 -10.97
N TRP A 4 -9.95 -0.85 -10.25
CA TRP A 4 -9.05 -0.25 -9.28
C TRP A 4 -7.72 0.07 -9.96
N THR A 5 -7.16 1.22 -9.64
CA THR A 5 -5.77 1.57 -9.99
C THR A 5 -5.06 1.85 -8.69
N THR A 6 -3.96 1.12 -8.46
CA THR A 6 -3.10 1.35 -7.29
C THR A 6 -1.92 2.20 -7.69
N TYR A 7 -1.60 3.18 -6.86
CA TYR A 7 -0.44 4.04 -7.06
C TYR A 7 0.24 4.32 -5.72
N ILE A 8 1.56 4.18 -5.69
CA ILE A 8 2.39 4.51 -4.54
C ILE A 8 3.40 5.54 -5.02
N PRO A 9 3.26 6.82 -4.61
CA PRO A 9 4.19 7.87 -5.02
C PRO A 9 5.59 7.65 -4.43
N GLU A 10 5.68 7.24 -3.16
CA GLU A 10 6.95 7.08 -2.44
C GLU A 10 6.78 6.23 -1.15
N VAL A 11 7.84 5.58 -0.69
CA VAL A 11 7.93 4.97 0.65
C VAL A 11 8.86 5.85 1.47
N VAL A 12 8.34 6.47 2.51
CA VAL A 12 8.99 7.65 3.11
C VAL A 12 9.61 7.36 4.49
N GLY A 13 9.42 6.16 5.07
CA GLY A 13 10.01 5.91 6.38
C GLY A 13 10.09 4.48 6.90
N ILE A 14 10.97 4.34 7.89
CA ILE A 14 10.94 3.23 8.85
C ILE A 14 10.10 3.67 10.04
N CYS A 15 9.00 2.95 10.27
CA CYS A 15 8.22 3.10 11.48
C CYS A 15 8.71 2.10 12.52
N TRP A 16 8.83 2.55 13.76
CA TRP A 16 9.11 1.70 14.91
C TRP A 16 7.83 1.61 15.72
N SER A 17 7.40 0.41 16.12
CA SER A 17 6.21 0.24 16.96
C SER A 17 6.34 0.81 18.38
N SER A 18 7.42 1.54 18.69
CA SER A 18 7.62 2.25 19.95
C SER A 18 7.42 3.77 19.88
N GLY A 19 6.88 4.30 18.78
CA GLY A 19 6.54 5.73 18.66
C GLY A 19 5.29 6.13 19.48
N PRO A 20 5.17 7.40 19.93
CA PRO A 20 4.00 7.87 20.67
C PRO A 20 2.76 7.88 19.75
N GLY A 21 1.99 6.80 19.77
CA GLY A 21 0.83 6.58 18.89
C GLY A 21 0.59 5.11 18.53
N ALA A 22 1.63 4.27 18.61
CA ALA A 22 1.49 2.83 18.37
C ALA A 22 0.69 2.18 19.52
N GLY A 23 -0.48 1.61 19.19
CA GLY A 23 -1.32 0.92 20.16
C GLY A 23 -0.60 -0.25 20.86
N PRO A 24 -1.09 -0.70 22.03
CA PRO A 24 -0.43 -1.69 22.89
C PRO A 24 -0.30 -3.12 22.31
N LEU A 25 -0.64 -3.33 21.03
CA LEU A 25 -0.70 -4.63 20.37
C LEU A 25 0.43 -4.88 19.36
N LEU A 26 1.35 -3.93 19.18
CA LEU A 26 2.43 -4.09 18.23
C LEU A 26 3.67 -4.67 18.90
N HIS A 27 4.12 -5.80 18.37
CA HIS A 27 5.36 -6.43 18.75
C HIS A 27 6.52 -5.44 18.48
N PRO A 28 7.55 -5.36 19.35
CA PRO A 28 8.70 -4.52 19.08
C PRO A 28 9.35 -4.96 17.76
N GLY A 29 9.39 -4.06 16.77
CA GLY A 29 9.84 -4.40 15.43
C GLY A 29 10.15 -3.19 14.55
N ILE A 30 10.85 -3.46 13.45
CA ILE A 30 11.17 -2.51 12.37
C ILE A 30 10.11 -2.67 11.30
N TYR A 31 9.49 -1.58 10.89
CA TYR A 31 8.43 -1.62 9.89
C TYR A 31 8.71 -0.65 8.73
N ILE A 32 8.29 -1.03 7.53
CA ILE A 32 8.24 -0.12 6.38
C ILE A 32 6.84 0.48 6.29
N CYS A 33 6.76 1.80 6.27
CA CYS A 33 5.52 2.55 6.04
C CYS A 33 5.56 3.20 4.65
N ALA A 34 4.53 2.94 3.83
CA ALA A 34 4.32 3.66 2.58
C ALA A 34 3.51 4.93 2.88
N GLU A 35 3.95 6.08 2.39
CA GLU A 35 3.11 7.28 2.46
C GLU A 35 2.15 7.29 1.29
N ASP A 36 0.91 7.67 1.59
CA ASP A 36 -0.13 7.95 0.63
C ASP A 36 -0.31 6.85 -0.44
N VAL A 37 -0.67 5.64 -0.02
CA VAL A 37 -1.12 4.61 -0.96
C VAL A 37 -2.48 5.01 -1.50
N TYR A 38 -2.54 5.33 -2.79
CA TYR A 38 -3.79 5.69 -3.47
C TYR A 38 -4.38 4.46 -4.15
N VAL A 39 -5.64 4.17 -3.82
CA VAL A 39 -6.45 3.20 -4.56
C VAL A 39 -7.58 3.98 -5.22
N GLN A 40 -7.46 4.23 -6.52
CA GLN A 40 -8.46 4.97 -7.29
C GLN A 40 -9.40 4.01 -8.02
N LEU A 41 -10.71 4.26 -7.94
CA LEU A 41 -11.67 3.59 -8.82
C LEU A 41 -11.78 4.39 -10.12
N GLU A 42 -11.43 3.85 -11.28
CA GLU A 42 -11.68 4.53 -12.56
C GLU A 42 -13.11 4.23 -13.06
N MET A 43 -13.78 5.25 -13.62
CA MET A 43 -15.24 5.29 -13.69
C MET A 43 -15.87 4.29 -14.68
N ARG A 44 -16.50 3.18 -14.21
CA ARG A 44 -17.74 2.55 -14.77
C ARG A 44 -18.51 1.66 -13.77
N CYS A 45 -18.60 2.03 -12.49
CA CYS A 45 -19.41 1.27 -11.54
C CYS A 45 -20.78 1.92 -11.28
N GLY A 46 -21.84 1.12 -11.39
CA GLY A 46 -23.23 1.55 -11.28
C GLY A 46 -23.75 1.45 -9.85
N ARG A 47 -24.42 2.53 -9.42
CA ARG A 47 -25.27 2.75 -8.23
C ARG A 47 -24.67 2.44 -6.84
N GLU A 48 -24.40 3.52 -6.12
CA GLU A 48 -24.03 3.56 -4.70
C GLU A 48 -25.17 3.03 -3.81
N LEU A 49 -24.90 1.99 -3.04
CA LEU A 49 -25.69 1.60 -1.87
C LEU A 49 -25.12 2.30 -0.64
N PRO A 50 -25.91 2.58 0.43
CA PRO A 50 -25.35 3.07 1.67
C PRO A 50 -24.57 1.92 2.34
N GLY A 51 -23.25 1.96 2.23
CA GLY A 51 -22.32 0.93 2.67
C GLY A 51 -20.92 1.21 2.12
N GLN A 52 -19.89 0.66 2.76
CA GLN A 52 -18.48 0.88 2.38
C GLN A 52 -18.26 0.60 0.88
N GLY A 53 -17.59 1.52 0.19
CA GLY A 53 -17.31 1.44 -1.24
C GLY A 53 -16.67 2.74 -1.73
N LEU A 54 -15.96 2.69 -2.85
CA LEU A 54 -15.34 3.88 -3.46
C LEU A 54 -16.12 4.25 -4.70
N SER A 55 -16.42 5.54 -4.85
CA SER A 55 -17.15 6.05 -5.99
C SER A 55 -16.23 6.18 -7.21
N PRO A 56 -16.77 6.03 -8.43
CA PRO A 56 -16.08 6.31 -9.68
C PRO A 56 -15.30 7.65 -9.64
N GLY A 57 -14.01 7.62 -9.91
CA GLY A 57 -13.11 8.79 -9.92
C GLY A 57 -12.55 9.18 -8.55
N CYS A 58 -13.05 8.59 -7.45
CA CYS A 58 -12.53 8.79 -6.11
C CYS A 58 -11.33 7.88 -5.83
N TYR A 59 -10.50 8.30 -4.89
CA TYR A 59 -9.40 7.51 -4.35
C TYR A 59 -9.60 7.31 -2.85
N ASP A 60 -9.14 6.17 -2.36
CA ASP A 60 -8.88 5.95 -0.94
C ASP A 60 -7.41 6.21 -0.68
N THR A 61 -7.10 6.92 0.40
CA THR A 61 -5.72 7.20 0.81
C THR A 61 -5.47 6.50 2.14
N TYR A 62 -4.54 5.56 2.12
CA TYR A 62 -4.04 4.93 3.33
C TYR A 62 -2.74 5.61 3.73
N ALA A 63 -2.83 6.47 4.74
CA ALA A 63 -1.70 7.21 5.26
C ALA A 63 -0.79 6.33 6.14
N ALA A 64 0.51 6.65 6.14
CA ALA A 64 1.56 5.90 6.83
C ALA A 64 1.42 5.87 8.36
N ASP A 65 0.67 6.82 8.93
CA ASP A 65 0.44 6.99 10.36
C ASP A 65 -0.77 6.21 10.88
N ILE A 66 -1.52 5.53 10.00
CA ILE A 66 -2.67 4.70 10.35
C ILE A 66 -2.23 3.28 10.71
N ASP A 67 -2.81 2.76 11.80
CA ASP A 67 -2.52 1.40 12.27
C ASP A 67 -2.73 0.34 11.17
N CYS A 68 -1.82 -0.64 11.09
CA CYS A 68 -1.82 -1.79 10.15
C CYS A 68 -1.42 -1.49 8.70
N GLN A 69 -0.92 -0.29 8.39
CA GLN A 69 -0.46 0.09 7.03
C GLN A 69 1.05 -0.14 6.81
N TRP A 70 1.62 -1.15 7.45
CA TRP A 70 3.06 -1.41 7.43
C TRP A 70 3.43 -2.87 7.27
N ILE A 71 4.65 -3.10 6.79
CA ILE A 71 5.26 -4.43 6.65
C ILE A 71 6.34 -4.58 7.71
N ASP A 72 6.24 -5.61 8.54
CA ASP A 72 7.29 -5.98 9.49
C ASP A 72 8.52 -6.52 8.74
N ILE A 73 9.65 -5.87 8.98
CA ILE A 73 10.96 -6.20 8.40
C ILE A 73 12.01 -6.43 9.49
N THR A 74 11.60 -6.69 10.73
CA THR A 74 12.50 -6.85 11.89
C THR A 74 13.59 -7.89 11.65
N ASP A 75 13.24 -9.00 10.99
CA ASP A 75 14.15 -10.11 10.69
C ASP A 75 14.74 -10.06 9.27
N VAL A 76 14.56 -8.94 8.56
CA VAL A 76 15.09 -8.74 7.21
C VAL A 76 16.45 -8.07 7.30
N GLN A 77 17.45 -8.60 6.58
CA GLN A 77 18.78 -8.00 6.56
C GLN A 77 18.83 -6.77 5.64
N PRO A 78 19.76 -5.81 5.88
CA PRO A 78 20.01 -4.74 4.92
C PRO A 78 20.29 -5.28 3.51
N GLY A 79 19.72 -4.65 2.48
CA GLY A 79 19.78 -5.15 1.11
C GLY A 79 18.87 -4.39 0.15
N ASN A 80 18.86 -4.86 -1.09
CA ASN A 80 17.96 -4.37 -2.13
C ASN A 80 16.82 -5.38 -2.31
N TYR A 81 15.59 -4.87 -2.33
CA TYR A 81 14.36 -5.65 -2.37
C TYR A 81 13.38 -5.05 -3.37
N ILE A 82 12.33 -5.78 -3.70
CA ILE A 82 11.21 -5.28 -4.47
C ILE A 82 9.99 -5.28 -3.55
N LEU A 83 9.43 -4.09 -3.29
CA LEU A 83 8.12 -3.97 -2.66
C LEU A 83 7.07 -4.21 -3.74
N LYS A 84 6.19 -5.18 -3.50
CA LYS A 84 5.04 -5.47 -4.34
C LYS A 84 3.75 -5.20 -3.56
N VAL A 85 2.93 -4.30 -4.06
CA VAL A 85 1.59 -4.04 -3.54
C VAL A 85 0.56 -4.51 -4.56
N SER A 86 -0.47 -5.21 -4.12
CA SER A 86 -1.50 -5.78 -4.99
C SER A 86 -2.88 -5.49 -4.43
N VAL A 87 -3.75 -4.90 -5.25
CA VAL A 87 -5.15 -4.68 -4.91
C VAL A 87 -6.01 -5.77 -5.52
N ASN A 88 -7.02 -6.20 -4.75
CA ASN A 88 -7.92 -7.31 -5.11
C ASN A 88 -7.19 -8.58 -5.66
N PRO A 89 -6.15 -9.09 -4.97
CA PRO A 89 -5.32 -10.17 -5.49
C PRO A 89 -6.06 -11.51 -5.65
N SER A 90 -7.18 -11.67 -4.94
CA SER A 90 -8.02 -12.88 -4.98
C SER A 90 -9.20 -12.75 -5.95
N TYR A 91 -9.28 -11.67 -6.72
CA TYR A 91 -10.34 -11.42 -7.70
C TYR A 91 -11.77 -11.49 -7.11
N LEU A 92 -11.93 -11.12 -5.84
CA LEU A 92 -13.22 -11.18 -5.13
C LEU A 92 -14.18 -10.09 -5.61
N VAL A 93 -13.63 -8.97 -6.08
CA VAL A 93 -14.40 -7.91 -6.73
C VAL A 93 -14.21 -8.02 -8.25
N PRO A 94 -15.28 -8.06 -9.06
CA PRO A 94 -15.16 -8.05 -10.52
C PRO A 94 -14.59 -6.72 -11.03
N GLU A 95 -13.54 -6.78 -11.84
CA GLU A 95 -12.90 -5.62 -12.46
C GLU A 95 -12.84 -5.70 -13.98
N SER A 96 -12.80 -4.54 -14.65
CA SER A 96 -12.66 -4.48 -16.11
C SER A 96 -11.23 -4.71 -16.58
N ASP A 97 -10.27 -4.43 -15.72
CA ASP A 97 -8.85 -4.67 -15.94
C ASP A 97 -8.23 -5.11 -14.61
N TYR A 98 -7.40 -6.14 -14.67
CA TYR A 98 -6.65 -6.65 -13.53
C TYR A 98 -5.13 -6.46 -13.70
N SER A 99 -4.71 -6.01 -14.89
CA SER A 99 -3.29 -5.82 -15.25
C SER A 99 -2.67 -4.56 -14.62
N ASN A 100 -3.48 -3.73 -14.00
CA ASN A 100 -3.10 -2.49 -13.32
C ASN A 100 -3.22 -2.57 -11.78
N ASN A 101 -3.42 -3.77 -11.23
CA ASN A 101 -3.63 -3.97 -9.80
C ASN A 101 -2.35 -4.12 -8.99
N VAL A 102 -1.18 -4.18 -9.63
CA VAL A 102 0.10 -4.43 -8.96
C VAL A 102 1.04 -3.26 -9.16
N VAL A 103 1.54 -2.71 -8.06
CA VAL A 103 2.67 -1.76 -8.06
C VAL A 103 3.91 -2.46 -7.58
N ARG A 104 5.03 -2.23 -8.25
CA ARG A 104 6.37 -2.69 -7.86
C ARG A 104 7.30 -1.50 -7.67
N CYS A 105 8.00 -1.45 -6.55
CA CYS A 105 9.00 -0.44 -6.23
C CYS A 105 10.32 -1.11 -5.85
N ASP A 106 11.44 -0.53 -6.26
CA ASP A 106 12.77 -0.91 -5.78
C ASP A 106 12.99 -0.32 -4.39
N ILE A 107 13.29 -1.18 -3.41
CA ILE A 107 13.58 -0.80 -2.03
C ILE A 107 15.06 -0.99 -1.74
N ARG A 108 15.71 0.07 -1.26
CA ARG A 108 17.05 -0.02 -0.66
C ARG A 108 16.94 0.11 0.85
N TYR A 109 17.17 -0.97 1.57
CA TYR A 109 17.17 -1.02 3.03
C TYR A 109 18.60 -1.04 3.58
N THR A 110 18.91 -0.09 4.46
CA THR A 110 20.25 0.12 5.03
C THR A 110 20.42 -0.41 6.46
N GLY A 111 19.36 -0.97 7.06
CA GLY A 111 19.31 -1.32 8.49
C GLY A 111 18.61 -0.28 9.34
N HIS A 112 18.74 1.00 8.97
CA HIS A 112 18.14 2.13 9.72
C HIS A 112 17.22 3.01 8.86
N HIS A 113 17.34 2.93 7.54
CA HIS A 113 16.51 3.66 6.57
C HIS A 113 16.14 2.76 5.40
N ALA A 114 14.94 2.95 4.87
CA ALA A 114 14.47 2.34 3.64
C ALA A 114 14.15 3.46 2.63
N TYR A 115 14.53 3.24 1.38
CA TYR A 115 14.26 4.17 0.28
C TYR A 115 13.52 3.41 -0.82
N ALA A 116 12.39 3.96 -1.29
CA ALA A 116 11.74 3.47 -2.50
C ALA A 116 12.15 4.29 -3.72
N SER A 117 12.27 3.61 -4.85
CA SER A 117 12.46 4.25 -6.16
C SER A 117 11.85 3.37 -7.24
N GLY A 118 11.66 3.90 -8.45
CA GLY A 118 11.22 3.10 -9.59
C GLY A 118 9.81 2.50 -9.46
N CYS A 119 8.96 3.07 -8.61
CA CYS A 119 7.59 2.61 -8.41
C CYS A 119 6.81 2.66 -9.72
N THR A 120 6.36 1.51 -10.21
CA THR A 120 5.62 1.39 -11.46
C THR A 120 4.48 0.39 -11.34
N ILE A 121 3.40 0.68 -12.08
CA ILE A 121 2.33 -0.29 -12.30
C ILE A 121 2.90 -1.42 -13.15
N SER A 122 2.57 -2.64 -12.76
CA SER A 122 3.08 -3.86 -13.36
C SER A 122 1.94 -4.87 -13.52
N PRO A 123 1.97 -5.71 -14.57
CA PRO A 123 1.00 -6.78 -14.73
C PRO A 123 1.16 -7.89 -13.69
#